data_AF-S6CWF7-F1
#
_entry.id   AF-S6CWF7-F1
#
_cell.length_a   1.000
_cell.length_b   1.000
_cell.length_c   1.000
_cell.angle_alpha   90.00
_cell.angle_beta   90.00
_cell.angle_gamma   90.00
#
_symmetry.space_group_name_H-M   'P 1'
#
loop_
_entity.id
_entity.type
_entity.pdbx_description
1 polymer ?
#
loop_
_entity_poly.entity_id
_entity_poly.type
_entity_poly.pdbx_seq_one_letter_code
_entity_poly.pdbx_strand_id
1 'polypeptide(L)'
;MNKSVGGKFNRLRKKARDYKVYWNVPTFMCHKYGMYFNDLDKFGIIQNTNDQFRGEKIAILYDPGMFPALIKNPDGTITRRNGGVPQEGNLQSHLNLFKIHLEEQIQENFSGLGVIDFESWRPIFRQNSASLAPYRDLSIELEAARHRNWSKNAIKQHAVQLFETAGRVFMEETIKLAKQLRPNASWSYYAYPYCFNLTPNQPSASCDPRVLQENDQMSWLWKLEDTFLPSVYLRKSLSNDERLGLIVGRLHVAVRLSRKFPNRPVIPYFWFKFLDQRDIYLNKEDILSSFKVMIKNGADGHIIWGSSQDFNSQQKCEKFKSYLNDILGPAAKEITSLGS
;
A
#
# COMPACT_ATOMS: atom_id res chain seq x y z
N MET A 1 13.47 43.82 -46.56
CA MET A 1 12.43 44.13 -45.56
C MET A 1 12.15 42.89 -44.76
N ASN A 2 12.75 42.80 -43.57
CA ASN A 2 12.58 41.72 -42.60
C ASN A 2 11.17 41.76 -42.02
N LYS A 3 10.41 40.67 -42.14
CA LYS A 3 9.31 40.38 -41.22
C LYS A 3 9.75 39.27 -40.28
N SER A 4 10.02 39.67 -39.04
CA SER A 4 10.23 38.75 -37.92
C SER A 4 8.90 38.07 -37.59
N VAL A 5 8.92 36.75 -37.47
CA VAL A 5 7.85 36.00 -36.82
C VAL A 5 8.47 35.45 -35.54
N GLY A 6 8.31 36.22 -34.46
CA GLY A 6 8.68 35.80 -33.12
C GLY A 6 7.77 34.68 -32.65
N GLY A 7 8.24 33.44 -32.79
CA GLY A 7 7.63 32.29 -32.15
C GLY A 7 7.79 32.40 -30.63
N LYS A 8 6.67 32.64 -29.92
CA LYS A 8 6.59 32.50 -28.46
C LYS A 8 6.91 31.06 -28.07
N PHE A 9 8.16 30.78 -27.72
CA PHE A 9 8.51 29.64 -26.90
C PHE A 9 7.94 29.87 -25.49
N ASN A 10 6.70 29.46 -25.27
CA ASN A 10 6.19 29.25 -23.92
C ASN A 10 6.94 28.06 -23.31
N ARG A 11 8.06 28.35 -22.63
CA ARG A 11 8.61 27.46 -21.61
C ARG A 11 7.50 27.23 -20.59
N LEU A 12 6.88 26.05 -20.64
CA LEU A 12 6.15 25.49 -19.50
C LEU A 12 7.13 25.47 -18.33
N ARG A 13 7.09 26.49 -17.47
CA ARG A 13 7.69 26.44 -16.14
C ARG A 13 7.09 25.22 -15.46
N LYS A 14 7.89 24.15 -15.38
CA LYS A 14 7.57 22.96 -14.60
C LYS A 14 7.32 23.45 -13.18
N LYS A 15 6.06 23.47 -12.77
CA LYS A 15 5.67 23.86 -11.41
C LYS A 15 6.48 22.97 -10.46
N ALA A 16 7.19 23.58 -9.51
CA ALA A 16 7.80 22.90 -8.37
C ALA A 16 6.80 21.86 -7.85
N ARG A 17 7.20 20.59 -7.81
CA ARG A 17 6.30 19.48 -7.50
C ARG A 17 6.57 19.09 -6.06
N ASP A 18 5.79 19.64 -5.13
CA ASP A 18 5.88 19.38 -3.68
C ASP A 18 5.86 17.86 -3.39
N TYR A 19 7.05 17.25 -3.36
CA TYR A 19 7.25 15.80 -3.29
C TYR A 19 7.46 15.38 -1.84
N LYS A 20 6.52 14.60 -1.32
CA LYS A 20 6.43 14.34 0.12
C LYS A 20 7.00 12.98 0.49
N VAL A 21 7.89 12.95 1.48
CA VAL A 21 8.45 11.70 2.02
C VAL A 21 7.90 11.49 3.42
N TYR A 22 7.11 10.43 3.64
CA TYR A 22 6.50 10.15 4.93
C TYR A 22 7.25 9.06 5.68
N TRP A 23 7.42 9.25 6.98
CA TRP A 23 7.99 8.27 7.89
C TRP A 23 6.91 7.38 8.50
N ASN A 24 6.92 6.10 8.13
CA ASN A 24 6.05 5.08 8.71
C ASN A 24 6.87 3.87 9.19
N VAL A 25 8.03 4.16 9.78
CA VAL A 25 8.93 3.17 10.38
C VAL A 25 8.70 3.17 11.90
N PRO A 26 8.58 2.01 12.57
CA PRO A 26 8.26 1.92 14.00
C PRO A 26 9.49 2.17 14.90
N THR A 27 10.21 3.29 14.68
CA THR A 27 11.40 3.68 15.44
C THR A 27 11.12 4.02 16.90
N PHE A 28 9.85 4.22 17.30
CA PHE A 28 9.43 4.29 18.70
C PHE A 28 9.89 3.09 19.53
N MET A 29 10.07 1.92 18.91
CA MET A 29 10.60 0.72 19.59
C MET A 29 12.03 0.89 20.09
N CYS A 30 12.78 1.85 19.54
CA CYS A 30 14.16 2.16 19.93
C CYS A 30 14.26 3.17 21.07
N HIS A 31 13.16 3.85 21.44
CA HIS A 31 13.16 4.88 22.49
C HIS A 31 13.59 4.31 23.85
N LYS A 32 13.25 3.04 24.14
CA LYS A 32 13.70 2.32 25.34
C LYS A 32 15.22 2.17 25.45
N TYR A 33 15.96 2.37 24.37
CA TYR A 33 17.42 2.38 24.33
C TYR A 33 18.01 3.81 24.30
N GLY A 34 17.20 4.84 24.53
CA GLY A 34 17.60 6.24 24.42
C GLY A 34 17.83 6.71 22.98
N MET A 35 17.38 5.94 21.98
CA MET A 35 17.51 6.28 20.56
C MET A 35 16.21 6.87 20.03
N TYR A 36 16.15 8.20 20.05
CA TYR A 36 15.09 8.99 19.43
C TYR A 36 15.51 9.41 18.02
N PHE A 37 14.58 9.31 17.07
CA PHE A 37 14.79 9.63 15.65
C PHE A 37 14.15 10.98 15.32
N ASN A 38 14.35 12.01 16.14
CA ASN A 38 13.56 13.25 16.08
C ASN A 38 14.07 14.28 15.04
N ASP A 39 15.15 13.98 14.32
CA ASP A 39 15.85 14.89 13.43
C ASP A 39 15.70 14.49 11.94
N LEU A 40 14.55 13.92 11.58
CA LEU A 40 14.26 13.51 10.19
C LEU A 40 13.94 14.71 9.27
N ASP A 41 13.58 15.85 9.84
CA ASP A 41 13.34 17.12 9.14
C ASP A 41 14.59 17.60 8.37
N LYS A 42 15.80 17.35 8.90
CA LYS A 42 17.08 17.65 8.23
C LYS A 42 17.25 16.92 6.90
N PHE A 43 16.49 15.84 6.70
CA PHE A 43 16.42 15.05 5.47
C PHE A 43 15.16 15.35 4.62
N GLY A 44 14.31 16.29 5.05
CA GLY A 44 13.04 16.60 4.38
C GLY A 44 11.97 15.52 4.56
N ILE A 45 12.11 14.64 5.56
CA ILE A 45 11.15 13.56 5.82
C ILE A 45 10.07 14.08 6.80
N ILE A 46 8.81 13.89 6.42
CA ILE A 46 7.64 14.20 7.22
C ILE A 46 7.45 13.09 8.27
N GLN A 47 7.55 13.47 9.53
CA GLN A 47 7.44 12.55 10.67
C GLN A 47 6.31 13.00 11.60
N ASN A 48 5.64 12.04 12.23
CA ASN A 48 4.74 12.32 13.35
C ASN A 48 5.51 12.95 14.50
N THR A 49 4.83 13.81 15.26
CA THR A 49 5.40 14.43 16.46
C THR A 49 5.89 13.37 17.44
N ASN A 50 7.08 13.59 18.03
CA ASN A 50 7.74 12.67 18.97
C ASN A 50 7.99 11.25 18.42
N ASP A 51 8.11 11.09 17.10
CA ASP A 51 8.35 9.79 16.46
C ASP A 51 7.27 8.73 16.79
N GLN A 52 6.04 9.17 17.06
CA GLN A 52 4.93 8.25 17.29
C GLN A 52 4.61 7.47 16.01
N PHE A 53 4.36 6.16 16.15
CA PHE A 53 4.05 5.32 14.99
C PHE A 53 2.73 5.71 14.30
N ARG A 54 1.77 6.20 15.08
CA ARG A 54 0.53 6.81 14.61
C ARG A 54 0.47 8.20 15.22
N GLY A 55 0.31 9.21 14.38
CA GLY A 55 0.28 10.60 14.80
C GLY A 55 -0.41 11.46 13.75
N GLU A 56 -0.13 12.76 13.77
CA GLU A 56 -0.84 13.76 12.97
C GLU A 56 -0.49 13.74 11.46
N LYS A 57 0.62 13.11 11.07
CA LYS A 57 1.06 13.05 9.65
C LYS A 57 0.61 11.78 8.95
N ILE A 58 0.78 10.63 9.61
CA ILE A 58 0.46 9.31 9.05
C ILE A 58 0.09 8.32 10.15
N ALA A 59 -0.90 7.47 9.88
CA ALA A 59 -1.29 6.37 10.74
C ALA A 59 -1.71 5.16 9.89
N ILE A 60 -1.06 4.02 10.13
CA ILE A 60 -1.40 2.72 9.50
C ILE A 60 -2.16 1.84 10.49
N LEU A 61 -3.31 1.34 10.09
CA LEU A 61 -4.12 0.38 10.83
C LEU A 61 -3.86 -1.01 10.26
N TYR A 62 -3.21 -1.89 11.03
CA TYR A 62 -2.95 -3.27 10.62
C TYR A 62 -4.17 -4.14 10.91
N ASP A 63 -4.74 -4.73 9.86
CA ASP A 63 -5.89 -5.65 9.90
C ASP A 63 -7.02 -5.17 10.85
N PRO A 64 -7.54 -3.93 10.70
CA PRO A 64 -8.47 -3.35 11.65
C PRO A 64 -9.88 -3.92 11.52
N GLY A 65 -10.66 -3.80 12.60
CA GLY A 65 -11.97 -4.43 12.70
C GLY A 65 -11.88 -5.94 12.68
N MET A 66 -12.88 -6.58 12.08
CA MET A 66 -12.97 -8.04 12.02
C MET A 66 -13.20 -8.53 10.59
N PHE A 67 -12.30 -8.19 9.66
CA PHE A 67 -12.44 -8.67 8.28
C PHE A 67 -12.52 -10.21 8.24
N PRO A 68 -13.43 -10.80 7.44
CA PRO A 68 -13.47 -12.23 7.20
C PRO A 68 -12.11 -12.73 6.72
N ALA A 69 -11.54 -13.73 7.39
CA ALA A 69 -10.20 -14.19 7.07
C ALA A 69 -9.98 -15.67 7.44
N LEU A 70 -9.15 -16.34 6.65
CA LEU A 70 -8.62 -17.66 6.95
C LEU A 70 -7.28 -17.50 7.68
N ILE A 71 -7.29 -17.78 8.99
CA ILE A 71 -6.13 -17.65 9.86
C ILE A 71 -5.43 -18.99 9.97
N LYS A 72 -4.17 -19.06 9.54
CA LYS A 72 -3.34 -20.26 9.72
C LYS A 72 -2.74 -20.25 11.12
N ASN A 73 -3.09 -21.25 11.91
CA ASN A 73 -2.58 -21.43 13.27
C ASN A 73 -1.18 -22.05 13.28
N PRO A 74 -0.43 -21.94 14.40
CA PRO A 74 0.90 -22.55 14.52
C PRO A 74 0.93 -24.08 14.33
N ASP A 75 -0.16 -24.76 14.67
CA ASP A 75 -0.35 -26.22 14.47
C ASP A 75 -0.69 -26.62 13.03
N GLY A 76 -0.79 -25.63 12.11
CA GLY A 76 -1.12 -25.83 10.71
C GLY A 76 -2.61 -25.85 10.40
N THR A 77 -3.49 -25.80 11.40
CA THR A 77 -4.95 -25.72 11.20
C THR A 77 -5.38 -24.34 10.69
N ILE A 78 -6.57 -24.25 10.09
CA ILE A 78 -7.14 -23.00 9.60
C ILE A 78 -8.38 -22.64 10.42
N THR A 79 -8.36 -21.49 11.09
CA THR A 79 -9.52 -20.90 11.75
C THR A 79 -10.20 -19.88 10.84
N ARG A 80 -11.53 -19.92 10.77
CA ARG A 80 -12.34 -18.95 10.05
C ARG A 80 -12.69 -17.78 10.97
N ARG A 81 -11.99 -16.66 10.82
CA ARG A 81 -12.38 -15.41 11.48
C ARG A 81 -13.55 -14.79 10.71
N ASN A 82 -14.62 -14.42 11.41
CA ASN A 82 -15.82 -13.80 10.85
C ASN A 82 -16.29 -14.46 9.54
N GLY A 83 -16.52 -15.78 9.57
CA GLY A 83 -16.96 -16.56 8.40
C GLY A 83 -15.85 -17.03 7.45
N GLY A 84 -14.65 -16.45 7.52
CA GLY A 84 -13.48 -16.84 6.72
C GLY A 84 -13.43 -16.24 5.32
N VAL A 85 -14.57 -16.13 4.63
CA VAL A 85 -14.75 -15.47 3.32
C VAL A 85 -15.81 -14.37 3.43
N PRO A 86 -15.75 -13.31 2.61
CA PRO A 86 -16.60 -12.14 2.79
C PRO A 86 -18.10 -12.44 2.75
N GLN A 87 -18.55 -13.38 1.89
CA GLN A 87 -19.97 -13.73 1.78
C GLN A 87 -20.55 -14.50 2.99
N GLU A 88 -19.69 -14.98 3.89
CA GLU A 88 -20.09 -15.60 5.17
C GLU A 88 -19.85 -14.67 6.38
N GLY A 89 -19.37 -13.45 6.13
CA GLY A 89 -18.99 -12.51 7.18
C GLY A 89 -20.16 -11.69 7.71
N ASN A 90 -20.12 -11.39 9.00
CA ASN A 90 -20.99 -10.38 9.61
C ASN A 90 -20.34 -8.99 9.45
N LEU A 91 -20.93 -8.17 8.58
CA LEU A 91 -20.46 -6.81 8.31
C LEU A 91 -20.57 -5.91 9.55
N GLN A 92 -21.68 -5.98 10.29
CA GLN A 92 -21.90 -5.10 11.45
C GLN A 92 -20.88 -5.36 12.56
N SER A 93 -20.58 -6.63 12.84
CA SER A 93 -19.53 -7.01 13.79
C SER A 93 -18.16 -6.47 13.37
N HIS A 94 -17.84 -6.51 12.07
CA HIS A 94 -16.63 -5.91 11.53
C HIS A 94 -16.59 -4.39 11.73
N LEU A 95 -17.65 -3.68 11.35
CA LEU A 95 -17.70 -2.21 11.43
C LEU A 95 -17.69 -1.71 12.87
N ASN A 96 -18.37 -2.40 13.79
CA ASN A 96 -18.32 -2.08 15.22
C ASN A 96 -16.90 -2.18 15.77
N LEU A 97 -16.20 -3.29 15.48
CA LEU A 97 -14.81 -3.45 15.94
C LEU A 97 -13.86 -2.48 15.22
N PHE A 98 -14.11 -2.19 13.94
CA PHE A 98 -13.31 -1.22 13.19
C PHE A 98 -13.40 0.17 13.82
N LYS A 99 -14.60 0.60 14.21
CA LYS A 99 -14.81 1.87 14.92
C LYS A 99 -13.98 1.93 16.21
N ILE A 100 -14.03 0.87 17.03
CA ILE A 100 -13.25 0.78 18.28
C ILE A 100 -11.75 0.90 17.97
N HIS A 101 -11.21 0.07 17.06
CA HIS A 101 -9.80 0.13 16.70
C HIS A 101 -9.37 1.51 16.19
N LEU A 102 -10.21 2.16 15.37
CA LEU A 102 -9.93 3.50 14.85
C LEU A 102 -9.91 4.56 15.96
N GLU A 103 -10.88 4.52 16.88
CA GLU A 103 -10.98 5.46 17.99
C GLU A 103 -9.81 5.30 18.99
N GLU A 104 -9.37 4.06 19.25
CA GLU A 104 -8.23 3.78 20.11
C GLU A 104 -6.87 4.17 19.49
N GLN A 105 -6.74 4.10 18.17
CA GLN A 105 -5.45 4.23 17.49
C GLN A 105 -5.22 5.56 16.78
N ILE A 106 -6.28 6.35 16.54
CA ILE A 106 -6.21 7.58 15.74
C ILE A 106 -6.98 8.71 16.42
N GLN A 107 -6.30 9.83 16.69
CA GLN A 107 -6.88 11.02 17.30
C GLN A 107 -8.09 11.59 16.53
N GLU A 108 -9.04 12.21 17.22
CA GLU A 108 -10.30 12.72 16.63
C GLU A 108 -10.09 13.76 15.52
N ASN A 109 -9.15 14.68 15.72
CA ASN A 109 -8.82 15.74 14.76
C ASN A 109 -7.81 15.33 13.69
N PHE A 110 -7.59 14.02 13.48
CA PHE A 110 -6.62 13.51 12.52
C PHE A 110 -6.92 14.02 11.10
N SER A 111 -5.90 14.60 10.47
CA SER A 111 -5.95 15.14 9.11
C SER A 111 -4.77 14.68 8.24
N GLY A 112 -4.09 13.61 8.66
CA GLY A 112 -2.95 13.03 7.97
C GLY A 112 -3.34 11.94 6.96
N LEU A 113 -2.36 11.14 6.57
CA LEU A 113 -2.57 9.95 5.73
C LEU A 113 -3.03 8.76 6.59
N GLY A 114 -4.30 8.38 6.47
CA GLY A 114 -4.87 7.19 7.09
C GLY A 114 -4.76 5.99 6.15
N VAL A 115 -4.06 4.94 6.60
CA VAL A 115 -3.80 3.75 5.78
C VAL A 115 -4.49 2.54 6.41
N ILE A 116 -5.41 1.92 5.68
CA ILE A 116 -6.03 0.64 6.07
C ILE A 116 -5.20 -0.47 5.45
N ASP A 117 -4.47 -1.21 6.29
CA ASP A 117 -3.66 -2.34 5.84
C ASP A 117 -4.43 -3.65 6.01
N PHE A 118 -5.15 -4.01 4.96
CA PHE A 118 -5.93 -5.23 4.86
C PHE A 118 -5.46 -6.07 3.67
N GLU A 119 -4.85 -7.23 3.96
CA GLU A 119 -4.20 -8.08 2.96
C GLU A 119 -4.73 -9.53 2.94
N SER A 120 -5.75 -9.86 3.74
CA SER A 120 -6.22 -11.25 3.87
C SER A 120 -6.74 -11.81 2.55
N TRP A 121 -7.42 -11.00 1.75
CA TRP A 121 -7.89 -11.32 0.40
C TRP A 121 -8.02 -10.06 -0.46
N ARG A 122 -8.16 -10.25 -1.77
CA ARG A 122 -8.41 -9.17 -2.75
C ARG A 122 -9.86 -9.21 -3.21
N PRO A 123 -10.53 -8.08 -3.47
CA PRO A 123 -11.96 -8.05 -3.78
C PRO A 123 -12.30 -8.62 -5.17
N ILE A 124 -11.28 -8.90 -6.00
CA ILE A 124 -11.43 -9.58 -7.28
C ILE A 124 -11.07 -11.04 -7.12
N PHE A 125 -12.03 -11.94 -7.32
CA PHE A 125 -11.92 -13.37 -7.01
C PHE A 125 -10.69 -14.00 -7.68
N ARG A 126 -10.44 -13.68 -8.95
CA ARG A 126 -9.30 -14.22 -9.72
C ARG A 126 -7.94 -13.89 -9.08
N GLN A 127 -7.81 -12.72 -8.47
CA GLN A 127 -6.55 -12.24 -7.90
C GLN A 127 -6.14 -12.96 -6.61
N ASN A 128 -7.04 -13.75 -6.02
CA ASN A 128 -6.77 -14.60 -4.85
C ASN A 128 -6.09 -15.91 -5.29
N SER A 129 -4.83 -15.81 -5.70
CA SER A 129 -4.00 -16.94 -6.15
C SER A 129 -2.84 -17.23 -5.17
N ALA A 130 -2.11 -18.33 -5.39
CA ALA A 130 -1.01 -18.78 -4.53
C ALA A 130 -1.47 -18.93 -3.06
N SER A 131 -0.84 -18.23 -2.11
CA SER A 131 -1.22 -18.27 -0.69
C SER A 131 -2.66 -17.83 -0.41
N LEU A 132 -3.30 -17.11 -1.35
CA LEU A 132 -4.69 -16.67 -1.24
C LEU A 132 -5.69 -17.63 -1.92
N ALA A 133 -5.21 -18.71 -2.56
CA ALA A 133 -6.09 -19.71 -3.19
C ALA A 133 -7.18 -20.28 -2.25
N PRO A 134 -6.91 -20.52 -0.94
CA PRO A 134 -7.91 -21.07 -0.02
C PRO A 134 -9.22 -20.26 0.07
N TYR A 135 -9.20 -18.95 -0.18
CA TYR A 135 -10.42 -18.14 -0.22
C TYR A 135 -11.33 -18.51 -1.39
N ARG A 136 -10.75 -18.82 -2.55
CA ARG A 136 -11.50 -19.28 -3.72
C ARG A 136 -12.03 -20.68 -3.50
N ASP A 137 -11.19 -21.56 -2.96
CA ASP A 137 -11.53 -22.95 -2.74
C ASP A 137 -12.69 -23.07 -1.75
N LEU A 138 -12.62 -22.36 -0.62
CA LEU A 138 -13.70 -22.30 0.37
C LEU A 138 -14.99 -21.72 -0.23
N SER A 139 -14.90 -20.63 -1.00
CA SER A 139 -16.08 -20.04 -1.63
C SER A 139 -16.79 -21.01 -2.57
N ILE A 140 -16.03 -21.80 -3.34
CA ILE A 140 -16.58 -22.83 -4.24
C ILE A 140 -17.14 -24.01 -3.44
N GLU A 141 -16.47 -24.44 -2.38
CA GLU A 141 -16.91 -25.55 -1.51
C GLU A 141 -18.26 -25.25 -0.84
N LEU A 142 -18.43 -24.04 -0.30
CA LEU A 142 -19.68 -23.61 0.33
C LEU A 142 -20.85 -23.66 -0.66
N GLU A 143 -20.64 -23.17 -1.88
CA GLU A 143 -21.67 -23.18 -2.93
C GLU A 143 -21.95 -24.59 -3.44
N ALA A 144 -20.94 -25.44 -3.55
CA ALA A 144 -21.13 -26.85 -3.89
C ALA A 144 -21.96 -27.60 -2.83
N ALA A 145 -21.75 -27.29 -1.55
CA ALA A 145 -22.51 -27.89 -0.45
C ALA A 145 -23.98 -27.44 -0.44
N ARG A 146 -24.25 -26.17 -0.77
CA ARG A 146 -25.60 -25.57 -0.86
C ARG A 146 -26.37 -26.00 -2.11
N HIS A 147 -25.67 -26.20 -3.23
CA HIS A 147 -26.29 -26.42 -4.54
C HIS A 147 -25.82 -27.74 -5.19
N ARG A 148 -26.10 -28.88 -4.54
CA ARG A 148 -25.62 -30.22 -4.96
C ARG A 148 -26.00 -30.63 -6.40
N ASN A 149 -27.09 -30.08 -6.93
CA ASN A 149 -27.60 -30.40 -8.28
C ASN A 149 -27.08 -29.45 -9.37
N TRP A 150 -26.30 -28.42 -9.03
CA TRP A 150 -25.77 -27.47 -10.00
C TRP A 150 -24.54 -28.02 -10.71
N SER A 151 -24.31 -27.53 -11.93
CA SER A 151 -23.06 -27.83 -12.65
C SER A 151 -21.86 -27.16 -11.97
N LYS A 152 -20.66 -27.72 -12.13
CA LYS A 152 -19.41 -27.13 -11.61
C LYS A 152 -19.21 -25.68 -12.09
N ASN A 153 -19.61 -25.36 -13.32
CA ASN A 153 -19.50 -24.02 -13.85
C ASN A 153 -20.48 -23.04 -13.17
N ALA A 154 -21.73 -23.46 -12.94
CA ALA A 154 -22.72 -22.64 -12.23
C ALA A 154 -22.28 -22.37 -10.78
N ILE A 155 -21.79 -23.39 -10.07
CA ILE A 155 -21.23 -23.26 -8.72
C ILE A 155 -20.10 -22.22 -8.70
N LYS A 156 -19.15 -22.34 -9.63
CA LYS A 156 -18.01 -21.41 -9.70
C LYS A 156 -18.45 -19.98 -10.01
N GLN A 157 -19.38 -19.78 -10.95
CA GLN A 157 -19.89 -18.46 -11.30
C GLN A 157 -20.61 -17.80 -10.12
N HIS A 158 -21.41 -18.56 -9.38
CA HIS A 158 -22.11 -18.04 -8.21
C HIS A 158 -21.15 -17.73 -7.05
N ALA A 159 -20.16 -18.59 -6.81
CA ALA A 159 -19.12 -18.34 -5.81
C ALA A 159 -18.32 -17.04 -6.11
N VAL A 160 -17.99 -16.79 -7.39
CA VAL A 160 -17.36 -15.53 -7.83
C VAL A 160 -18.28 -14.34 -7.51
N GLN A 161 -19.55 -14.41 -7.91
CA GLN A 161 -20.50 -13.32 -7.70
C GLN A 161 -20.66 -12.98 -6.22
N LEU A 162 -20.87 -13.97 -5.35
CA LEU A 162 -21.05 -13.76 -3.91
C LEU A 162 -19.78 -13.20 -3.27
N PHE A 163 -18.62 -13.77 -3.59
CA PHE A 163 -17.34 -13.31 -3.04
C PHE A 163 -17.03 -11.86 -3.43
N GLU A 164 -17.16 -11.50 -4.71
CA GLU A 164 -16.82 -10.14 -5.16
C GLU A 164 -17.85 -9.12 -4.68
N THR A 165 -19.14 -9.49 -4.61
CA THR A 165 -20.19 -8.61 -4.08
C THR A 165 -19.96 -8.33 -2.60
N ALA A 166 -19.77 -9.37 -1.78
CA ALA A 166 -19.54 -9.21 -0.35
C ALA A 166 -18.17 -8.56 -0.06
N GLY A 167 -17.13 -8.95 -0.80
CA GLY A 167 -15.78 -8.40 -0.66
C GLY A 167 -15.75 -6.90 -0.94
N ARG A 168 -16.48 -6.45 -1.97
CA ARG A 168 -16.73 -5.03 -2.21
C ARG A 168 -17.43 -4.37 -1.03
N VAL A 169 -18.55 -4.92 -0.55
CA VAL A 169 -19.31 -4.32 0.56
C VAL A 169 -18.44 -4.14 1.80
N PHE A 170 -17.66 -5.14 2.19
CA PHE A 170 -16.76 -5.03 3.33
C PHE A 170 -15.77 -3.88 3.13
N MET A 171 -15.02 -3.84 2.03
CA MET A 171 -14.04 -2.78 1.80
C MET A 171 -14.68 -1.38 1.66
N GLU A 172 -15.82 -1.30 0.97
CA GLU A 172 -16.53 -0.04 0.69
C GLU A 172 -17.07 0.58 1.97
N GLU A 173 -17.71 -0.21 2.84
CA GLU A 173 -18.29 0.29 4.09
C GLU A 173 -17.21 0.61 5.14
N THR A 174 -16.10 -0.13 5.19
CA THR A 174 -14.98 0.20 6.09
C THR A 174 -14.37 1.56 5.77
N ILE A 175 -14.05 1.85 4.50
CA ILE A 175 -13.44 3.13 4.14
C ILE A 175 -14.43 4.30 4.30
N LYS A 176 -15.72 4.08 4.01
CA LYS A 176 -16.76 5.08 4.30
C LYS A 176 -16.82 5.40 5.79
N LEU A 177 -16.79 4.39 6.66
CA LEU A 177 -16.78 4.58 8.10
C LEU A 177 -15.52 5.30 8.58
N ALA A 178 -14.35 4.98 8.03
CA ALA A 178 -13.11 5.67 8.33
C ALA A 178 -13.19 7.18 8.00
N LYS A 179 -13.69 7.52 6.81
CA LYS A 179 -13.92 8.91 6.39
C LYS A 179 -15.00 9.60 7.23
N GLN A 180 -16.05 8.90 7.65
CA GLN A 180 -17.07 9.46 8.52
C GLN A 180 -16.49 9.82 9.90
N LEU A 181 -15.67 8.93 10.48
CA LEU A 181 -15.10 9.11 11.82
C LEU A 181 -13.92 10.09 11.83
N ARG A 182 -13.17 10.21 10.74
CA ARG A 182 -12.03 11.13 10.58
C ARG A 182 -12.12 11.85 9.23
N PRO A 183 -13.04 12.83 9.08
CA PRO A 183 -13.37 13.44 7.78
C PRO A 183 -12.28 14.34 7.20
N ASN A 184 -11.34 14.81 8.03
CA ASN A 184 -10.24 15.65 7.58
C ASN A 184 -9.01 14.84 7.12
N ALA A 185 -9.01 13.52 7.31
CA ALA A 185 -7.92 12.65 6.93
C ALA A 185 -8.07 12.14 5.49
N SER A 186 -6.93 11.82 4.86
CA SER A 186 -6.89 11.15 3.56
C SER A 186 -6.82 9.64 3.77
N TRP A 187 -7.87 8.92 3.37
CA TRP A 187 -8.00 7.47 3.59
C TRP A 187 -7.76 6.65 2.34
N SER A 188 -6.98 5.57 2.45
CA SER A 188 -6.72 4.63 1.35
C SER A 188 -6.29 3.25 1.87
N TYR A 189 -6.48 2.22 1.06
CA TYR A 189 -5.96 0.88 1.36
C TYR A 189 -4.50 0.76 0.94
N TYR A 190 -3.72 0.07 1.79
CA TYR A 190 -2.35 -0.34 1.43
C TYR A 190 -2.34 -1.20 0.16
N ALA A 191 -1.28 -1.05 -0.63
CA ALA A 191 -0.94 -1.82 -1.83
C ALA A 191 -1.80 -1.61 -3.09
N TYR A 192 -2.93 -0.90 -3.02
CA TYR A 192 -3.76 -0.63 -4.20
C TYR A 192 -3.28 0.61 -4.98
N PRO A 193 -3.36 0.59 -6.32
CA PRO A 193 -3.75 -0.54 -7.17
C PRO A 193 -2.64 -1.58 -7.35
N TYR A 194 -3.03 -2.84 -7.51
CA TYR A 194 -2.09 -3.92 -7.86
C TYR A 194 -1.71 -3.91 -9.34
N CYS A 195 -0.55 -4.51 -9.65
CA CYS A 195 0.02 -4.63 -11.01
C CYS A 195 0.46 -6.07 -11.36
N PHE A 196 0.99 -6.81 -10.38
CA PHE A 196 1.55 -8.16 -10.52
C PHE A 196 2.65 -8.34 -11.58
N ASN A 197 3.40 -7.28 -11.91
CA ASN A 197 4.60 -7.36 -12.74
C ASN A 197 5.74 -8.12 -12.05
N LEU A 198 6.65 -8.68 -12.87
CA LEU A 198 7.78 -9.49 -12.43
C LEU A 198 7.34 -10.61 -11.47
N THR A 199 6.26 -11.31 -11.80
CA THR A 199 5.79 -12.51 -11.10
C THR A 199 5.90 -13.72 -12.02
N PRO A 200 5.85 -14.97 -11.52
CA PRO A 200 5.89 -16.15 -12.38
C PRO A 200 4.83 -16.13 -13.51
N ASN A 201 3.66 -15.53 -13.25
CA ASN A 201 2.58 -15.43 -14.22
C ASN A 201 2.68 -14.20 -15.15
N GLN A 202 3.56 -13.24 -14.84
CA GLN A 202 3.80 -12.02 -15.61
C GLN A 202 5.26 -11.60 -15.40
N PRO A 203 6.23 -12.21 -16.11
CA PRO A 203 7.65 -12.03 -15.85
C PRO A 203 8.22 -10.72 -16.41
N SER A 204 7.43 -9.92 -17.15
CA SER A 204 7.86 -8.61 -17.64
C SER A 204 7.69 -7.51 -16.58
N ALA A 205 8.32 -6.36 -16.81
CA ALA A 205 8.12 -5.16 -16.01
C ALA A 205 6.71 -4.53 -16.17
N SER A 206 5.95 -4.90 -17.22
CA SER A 206 4.57 -4.46 -17.41
C SER A 206 3.59 -5.24 -16.53
N CYS A 207 2.50 -4.58 -16.11
CA CYS A 207 1.44 -5.22 -15.34
C CYS A 207 0.71 -6.30 -16.17
N ASP A 208 0.12 -7.29 -15.50
CA ASP A 208 -0.76 -8.27 -16.14
C ASP A 208 -1.95 -7.51 -16.78
N PRO A 209 -2.21 -7.66 -18.10
CA PRO A 209 -3.27 -6.94 -18.80
C PRO A 209 -4.66 -7.14 -18.19
N ARG A 210 -4.94 -8.31 -17.60
CA ARG A 210 -6.22 -8.57 -16.92
C ARG A 210 -6.37 -7.71 -15.67
N VAL A 211 -5.27 -7.47 -14.95
CA VAL A 211 -5.27 -6.62 -13.75
C VAL A 211 -5.56 -5.16 -14.11
N LEU A 212 -5.13 -4.69 -15.28
CA LEU A 212 -5.46 -3.35 -15.74
C LEU A 212 -6.98 -3.19 -15.95
N GLN A 213 -7.64 -4.20 -16.53
CA GLN A 213 -9.09 -4.24 -16.72
C GLN A 213 -9.84 -4.38 -15.39
N GLU A 214 -9.38 -5.25 -14.50
CA GLU A 214 -9.94 -5.42 -13.15
C GLU A 214 -9.84 -4.12 -12.34
N ASN A 215 -8.69 -3.44 -12.41
CA ASN A 215 -8.55 -2.12 -11.82
C ASN A 215 -9.54 -1.11 -12.43
N ASP A 216 -9.85 -1.17 -13.72
CA ASP A 216 -10.88 -0.29 -14.31
C ASP A 216 -12.29 -0.57 -13.76
N GLN A 217 -12.59 -1.82 -13.40
CA GLN A 217 -13.87 -2.23 -12.80
C GLN A 217 -13.99 -1.83 -11.33
N MET A 218 -12.86 -1.63 -10.64
CA MET A 218 -12.79 -1.20 -9.24
C MET A 218 -13.04 0.31 -9.02
N SER A 219 -13.72 0.99 -9.94
CA SER A 219 -14.05 2.43 -9.80
C SER A 219 -14.79 2.78 -8.51
N TRP A 220 -15.48 1.82 -7.89
CA TRP A 220 -16.13 1.97 -6.59
C TRP A 220 -15.12 2.28 -5.48
N LEU A 221 -13.93 1.67 -5.51
CA LEU A 221 -12.88 1.91 -4.53
C LEU A 221 -12.17 3.24 -4.81
N TRP A 222 -11.77 3.47 -6.07
CA TRP A 222 -11.02 4.67 -6.45
C TRP A 222 -11.80 5.96 -6.16
N LYS A 223 -13.13 5.95 -6.28
CA LYS A 223 -13.95 7.11 -5.93
C LYS A 223 -13.90 7.46 -4.44
N LEU A 224 -13.65 6.48 -3.57
CA LEU A 224 -13.64 6.65 -2.11
C LEU A 224 -12.25 6.93 -1.55
N GLU A 225 -11.21 6.37 -2.18
CA GLU A 225 -9.83 6.64 -1.78
C GLU A 225 -9.39 8.06 -2.12
N ASP A 226 -8.60 8.65 -1.24
CA ASP A 226 -8.02 9.99 -1.41
C ASP A 226 -6.61 9.96 -2.01
N THR A 227 -5.90 8.82 -1.95
CA THR A 227 -4.52 8.62 -2.40
C THR A 227 -4.34 7.21 -2.99
N PHE A 228 -3.44 7.02 -3.96
CA PHE A 228 -3.03 5.68 -4.39
C PHE A 228 -1.75 5.24 -3.69
N LEU A 229 -1.77 4.06 -3.05
CA LEU A 229 -0.70 3.56 -2.18
C LEU A 229 -0.10 2.23 -2.70
N PRO A 230 0.38 2.14 -3.95
CA PRO A 230 0.95 0.90 -4.45
C PRO A 230 2.22 0.54 -3.66
N SER A 231 2.35 -0.72 -3.25
CA SER A 231 3.60 -1.22 -2.67
C SER A 231 4.64 -1.37 -3.78
N VAL A 232 5.88 -0.95 -3.56
CA VAL A 232 6.99 -1.09 -4.54
C VAL A 232 8.23 -1.74 -3.91
N TYR A 233 8.02 -2.62 -2.94
CA TYR A 233 9.11 -3.32 -2.24
C TYR A 233 9.95 -4.15 -3.21
N LEU A 234 11.27 -4.02 -3.10
CA LEU A 234 12.22 -4.67 -4.01
C LEU A 234 12.50 -6.11 -3.58
N ARG A 235 12.96 -6.92 -4.52
CA ARG A 235 13.47 -8.27 -4.27
C ARG A 235 14.93 -8.39 -4.67
N LYS A 236 15.72 -9.09 -3.87
CA LYS A 236 17.14 -9.32 -4.11
C LYS A 236 17.35 -10.23 -5.31
N SER A 237 16.44 -11.18 -5.54
CA SER A 237 16.41 -12.06 -6.70
C SER A 237 16.28 -11.35 -8.06
N LEU A 238 15.83 -10.09 -8.09
CA LEU A 238 15.75 -9.29 -9.32
C LEU A 238 17.09 -8.59 -9.60
N SER A 239 17.44 -8.44 -10.88
CA SER A 239 18.52 -7.57 -11.34
C SER A 239 18.20 -6.08 -11.07
N ASN A 240 19.20 -5.21 -11.19
CA ASN A 240 19.01 -3.77 -10.97
C ASN A 240 17.94 -3.20 -11.94
N ASP A 241 17.98 -3.56 -13.22
CA ASP A 241 17.00 -3.10 -14.21
C ASP A 241 15.59 -3.61 -13.91
N GLU A 242 15.45 -4.85 -13.46
CA GLU A 242 14.15 -5.39 -13.06
C GLU A 242 13.61 -4.73 -11.79
N ARG A 243 14.46 -4.37 -10.81
CA ARG A 243 14.03 -3.61 -9.62
C ARG A 243 13.46 -2.25 -10.01
N LEU A 244 14.09 -1.55 -10.95
CA LEU A 244 13.55 -0.29 -11.47
C LEU A 244 12.29 -0.51 -12.29
N GLY A 245 12.27 -1.53 -13.15
CA GLY A 245 11.10 -1.95 -13.92
C GLY A 245 9.89 -2.31 -13.05
N LEU A 246 10.13 -2.90 -11.88
CA LEU A 246 9.10 -3.19 -10.87
C LEU A 246 8.38 -1.91 -10.45
N ILE A 247 9.15 -0.90 -10.06
CA ILE A 247 8.63 0.41 -9.64
C ILE A 247 7.90 1.08 -10.80
N VAL A 248 8.51 1.12 -11.99
CA VAL A 248 7.93 1.76 -13.18
C VAL A 248 6.56 1.16 -13.52
N GLY A 249 6.44 -0.17 -13.58
CA GLY A 249 5.18 -0.83 -13.92
C GLY A 249 4.07 -0.53 -12.91
N ARG A 250 4.40 -0.57 -11.62
CA ARG A 250 3.44 -0.28 -10.53
C ARG A 250 3.01 1.18 -10.51
N LEU A 251 3.92 2.12 -10.75
CA LEU A 251 3.57 3.53 -10.87
C LEU A 251 2.80 3.86 -12.13
N HIS A 252 3.10 3.18 -13.25
CA HIS A 252 2.36 3.37 -14.49
C HIS A 252 0.85 3.12 -14.30
N VAL A 253 0.47 2.04 -13.59
CA VAL A 253 -0.95 1.76 -13.32
C VAL A 253 -1.56 2.76 -12.33
N ALA A 254 -0.85 3.15 -11.28
CA ALA A 254 -1.34 4.13 -10.31
C ALA A 254 -1.53 5.53 -10.93
N VAL A 255 -0.57 6.00 -11.73
CA VAL A 255 -0.66 7.28 -12.46
C VAL A 255 -1.74 7.24 -13.54
N ARG A 256 -1.94 6.11 -14.20
CA ARG A 256 -3.07 5.94 -15.13
C ARG A 256 -4.41 6.16 -14.40
N LEU A 257 -4.56 5.59 -13.21
CA LEU A 257 -5.78 5.78 -12.39
C LEU A 257 -5.89 7.20 -11.85
N SER A 258 -4.79 7.85 -11.42
CA SER A 258 -4.84 9.24 -10.94
C SER A 258 -5.23 10.26 -12.02
N ARG A 259 -4.94 9.97 -13.29
CA ARG A 259 -5.47 10.76 -14.42
C ARG A 259 -6.97 10.57 -14.62
N LYS A 260 -7.50 9.37 -14.35
CA LYS A 260 -8.93 9.04 -14.45
C LYS A 260 -9.73 9.53 -13.24
N PHE A 261 -9.10 9.56 -12.07
CA PHE A 261 -9.67 10.01 -10.80
C PHE A 261 -8.78 11.15 -10.25
N PRO A 262 -8.97 12.38 -10.75
CA PRO A 262 -8.10 13.51 -10.39
C PRO A 262 -8.12 13.82 -8.90
N ASN A 263 -7.14 14.59 -8.44
CA ASN A 263 -6.91 14.98 -7.05
C ASN A 263 -6.56 13.83 -6.10
N ARG A 264 -6.05 12.71 -6.63
CA ARG A 264 -5.52 11.58 -5.85
C ARG A 264 -4.03 11.45 -6.09
N PRO A 265 -3.17 11.89 -5.17
CA PRO A 265 -1.73 11.74 -5.33
C PRO A 265 -1.33 10.27 -5.36
N VAL A 266 -0.22 9.98 -6.01
CA VAL A 266 0.39 8.63 -6.04
C VAL A 266 1.55 8.61 -5.05
N ILE A 267 1.39 7.90 -3.93
CA ILE A 267 2.35 7.85 -2.83
C ILE A 267 2.71 6.37 -2.57
N PRO A 268 3.63 5.78 -3.35
CA PRO A 268 4.03 4.39 -3.18
C PRO A 268 4.60 4.09 -1.79
N TYR A 269 4.34 2.87 -1.32
CA TYR A 269 4.96 2.28 -0.14
C TYR A 269 6.32 1.69 -0.51
N PHE A 270 7.37 2.14 0.19
CA PHE A 270 8.74 1.73 0.01
C PHE A 270 9.30 1.09 1.28
N TRP A 271 10.07 0.01 1.14
CA TRP A 271 10.76 -0.63 2.25
C TRP A 271 12.26 -0.62 1.99
N PHE A 272 13.04 -0.27 3.01
CA PHE A 272 14.50 -0.17 2.96
C PHE A 272 15.22 -1.53 2.99
N LYS A 273 14.49 -2.63 2.82
CA LYS A 273 15.02 -4.00 2.76
C LYS A 273 14.44 -4.77 1.59
N PHE A 274 15.09 -5.87 1.23
CA PHE A 274 14.59 -6.80 0.22
C PHE A 274 13.47 -7.68 0.78
N LEU A 275 12.34 -7.77 0.08
CA LEU A 275 11.15 -8.52 0.47
C LEU A 275 11.42 -10.02 0.67
N ASP A 276 12.28 -10.59 -0.18
CA ASP A 276 12.71 -11.98 -0.20
C ASP A 276 13.99 -12.25 0.63
N GLN A 277 14.67 -11.22 1.12
CA GLN A 277 15.86 -11.31 1.99
C GLN A 277 15.83 -10.21 3.07
N ARG A 278 14.97 -10.41 4.07
CA ARG A 278 14.55 -9.39 5.05
C ARG A 278 15.63 -8.96 6.06
N ASP A 279 16.82 -9.55 6.01
CA ASP A 279 17.97 -9.14 6.84
C ASP A 279 18.91 -8.16 6.11
N ILE A 280 18.70 -7.96 4.81
CA ILE A 280 19.57 -7.17 3.95
C ILE A 280 18.95 -5.81 3.67
N TYR A 281 19.67 -4.76 4.08
CA TYR A 281 19.36 -3.37 3.72
C TYR A 281 19.65 -3.12 2.24
N LEU A 282 18.80 -2.31 1.59
CA LEU A 282 19.06 -1.80 0.26
C LEU A 282 20.31 -0.91 0.28
N ASN A 283 21.17 -1.03 -0.73
CA ASN A 283 22.37 -0.20 -0.79
C ASN A 283 22.02 1.22 -1.30
N LYS A 284 23.02 2.12 -1.32
CA LYS A 284 22.83 3.51 -1.78
C LYS A 284 22.28 3.61 -3.20
N GLU A 285 22.72 2.75 -4.11
CA GLU A 285 22.27 2.74 -5.50
C GLU A 285 20.81 2.30 -5.62
N ASP A 286 20.42 1.23 -4.92
CA ASP A 286 19.05 0.73 -4.87
C ASP A 286 18.08 1.81 -4.36
N ILE A 287 18.42 2.48 -3.23
CA ILE A 287 17.60 3.56 -2.66
C ILE A 287 17.47 4.73 -3.64
N LEU A 288 18.61 5.27 -4.08
CA LEU A 288 18.62 6.52 -4.85
C LEU A 288 17.97 6.34 -6.23
N SER A 289 18.26 5.23 -6.90
CA SER A 289 17.64 4.91 -8.18
C SER A 289 16.15 4.67 -8.04
N SER A 290 15.71 4.00 -6.96
CA SER A 290 14.29 3.83 -6.68
C SER A 290 13.57 5.17 -6.53
N PHE A 291 14.11 6.08 -5.70
CA PHE A 291 13.53 7.40 -5.46
C PHE A 291 13.49 8.25 -6.74
N LYS A 292 14.57 8.26 -7.53
CA LYS A 292 14.62 8.96 -8.84
C LYS A 292 13.59 8.41 -9.82
N VAL A 293 13.45 7.09 -9.88
CA VAL A 293 12.45 6.44 -10.74
C VAL A 293 11.03 6.74 -10.27
N MET A 294 10.77 6.83 -8.96
CA MET A 294 9.45 7.22 -8.44
C MET A 294 9.03 8.60 -8.93
N ILE A 295 9.88 9.62 -8.72
CA ILE A 295 9.62 10.99 -9.19
C ILE A 295 9.42 11.02 -10.70
N LYS A 296 10.35 10.41 -11.45
CA LYS A 296 10.33 10.44 -12.92
C LYS A 296 9.05 9.81 -13.49
N ASN A 297 8.48 8.84 -12.79
CA ASN A 297 7.28 8.12 -13.21
C ASN A 297 6.01 8.60 -12.52
N GLY A 298 6.02 9.82 -11.99
CA GLY A 298 4.79 10.53 -11.66
C GLY A 298 4.29 10.34 -10.23
N ALA A 299 5.08 9.74 -9.33
CA ALA A 299 4.76 9.77 -7.90
C ALA A 299 4.78 11.21 -7.37
N ASP A 300 3.89 11.49 -6.43
CA ASP A 300 3.76 12.78 -5.73
C ASP A 300 4.41 12.72 -4.34
N GLY A 301 4.87 11.54 -3.92
CA GLY A 301 5.61 11.31 -2.69
C GLY A 301 5.99 9.84 -2.56
N HIS A 302 6.45 9.43 -1.39
CA HIS A 302 6.51 8.02 -1.00
C HIS A 302 6.46 7.87 0.52
N ILE A 303 6.06 6.69 0.98
CA ILE A 303 6.06 6.32 2.40
C ILE A 303 7.21 5.35 2.63
N ILE A 304 8.11 5.68 3.55
CA ILE A 304 9.15 4.77 4.04
C ILE A 304 8.54 3.95 5.17
N TRP A 305 8.39 2.65 4.94
CA TRP A 305 7.83 1.70 5.88
C TRP A 305 8.93 0.81 6.49
N GLY A 306 8.70 0.29 7.70
CA GLY A 306 9.57 -0.70 8.34
C GLY A 306 8.79 -1.68 9.21
N SER A 307 9.34 -2.88 9.40
CA SER A 307 8.75 -3.89 10.27
C SER A 307 9.18 -3.69 11.72
N SER A 308 8.31 -3.98 12.69
CA SER A 308 8.68 -4.00 14.12
C SER A 308 9.83 -4.97 14.42
N GLN A 309 9.97 -6.04 13.61
CA GLN A 309 11.08 -6.99 13.71
C GLN A 309 12.44 -6.38 13.37
N ASP A 310 12.47 -5.25 12.67
CA ASP A 310 13.69 -4.51 12.35
C ASP A 310 14.20 -3.69 13.53
N PHE A 311 13.45 -3.61 14.65
CA PHE A 311 13.73 -2.73 15.80
C PHE A 311 13.59 -3.43 17.16
N ASN A 312 13.58 -4.77 17.16
CA ASN A 312 13.34 -5.57 18.37
C ASN A 312 14.57 -5.75 19.28
N SER A 313 15.73 -5.15 18.94
CA SER A 313 16.95 -5.15 19.76
C SER A 313 17.73 -3.84 19.63
N GLN A 314 18.58 -3.53 20.63
CA GLN A 314 19.44 -2.35 20.62
C GLN A 314 20.36 -2.34 19.40
N GLN A 315 21.03 -3.47 19.12
CA GLN A 315 21.93 -3.60 17.97
C GLN A 315 21.23 -3.31 16.63
N LYS A 316 19.99 -3.76 16.46
CA LYS A 316 19.22 -3.47 15.25
C LYS A 316 18.87 -2.00 15.13
N CYS A 317 18.47 -1.36 16.23
CA CYS A 317 18.23 0.08 16.29
C CYS A 317 19.50 0.89 15.97
N GLU A 318 20.66 0.54 16.52
CA GLU A 318 21.95 1.17 16.23
C GLU A 318 22.32 1.01 14.75
N LYS A 319 22.24 -0.22 14.23
CA LYS A 319 22.50 -0.52 12.82
C LYS A 319 21.59 0.29 11.90
N PHE A 320 20.32 0.39 12.23
CA PHE A 320 19.38 1.21 11.46
C PHE A 320 19.70 2.70 11.56
N LYS A 321 20.08 3.20 12.75
CA LYS A 321 20.46 4.61 12.94
C LYS A 321 21.68 4.99 12.10
N SER A 322 22.69 4.13 11.99
CA SER A 322 23.80 4.33 11.06
C SER A 322 23.32 4.32 9.60
N TYR A 323 22.55 3.28 9.22
CA TYR A 323 22.00 3.18 7.87
C TYR A 323 21.17 4.40 7.45
N LEU A 324 20.37 4.93 8.37
CA LEU A 324 19.59 6.14 8.17
C LEU A 324 20.48 7.36 7.90
N ASN A 325 21.49 7.59 8.74
CA ASN A 325 22.34 8.76 8.60
C ASN A 325 23.27 8.69 7.39
N ASP A 326 23.73 7.49 7.03
CA ASP A 326 24.75 7.31 6.00
C ASP A 326 24.15 7.12 4.59
N ILE A 327 22.93 6.55 4.50
CA ILE A 327 22.35 6.11 3.22
C ILE A 327 20.94 6.67 3.02
N LEU A 328 19.98 6.28 3.85
CA LEU A 328 18.56 6.54 3.59
C LEU A 328 18.20 8.03 3.69
N GLY A 329 18.65 8.69 4.76
CA GLY A 329 18.41 10.11 5.00
C GLY A 329 19.02 11.01 3.92
N PRO A 330 20.31 10.87 3.58
CA PRO A 330 20.92 11.60 2.47
C PRO A 330 20.18 11.41 1.14
N ALA A 331 19.72 10.20 0.83
CA ALA A 331 18.94 9.95 -0.38
C ALA A 331 17.55 10.62 -0.36
N ALA A 332 16.88 10.64 0.79
CA ALA A 332 15.63 11.36 0.97
C ALA A 332 15.81 12.89 0.83
N LYS A 333 16.93 13.42 1.33
CA LYS A 333 17.29 14.84 1.17
C LYS A 333 17.55 15.22 -0.29
N GLU A 334 18.27 14.36 -1.03
CA GLU A 334 18.53 14.58 -2.45
C GLU A 334 17.21 14.63 -3.23
N ILE A 335 16.29 13.70 -2.95
CA ILE A 335 15.06 13.60 -3.74
C ILE A 335 14.04 14.69 -3.43
N THR A 336 13.90 15.11 -2.18
CA THR A 336 13.02 16.23 -1.78
C THR A 336 13.49 17.55 -2.38
N SER A 337 14.81 17.75 -2.52
CA SER A 337 15.41 18.91 -3.19
C SER A 337 15.20 18.91 -4.72
N LEU A 338 14.99 17.73 -5.34
CA LEU A 338 14.70 17.60 -6.77
C LEU A 338 13.20 17.73 -7.10
N GLY A 339 12.34 17.46 -6.13
CA GLY A 339 10.89 17.60 -6.24
C GLY A 339 10.43 19.05 -6.03
N SER A 340 10.96 19.69 -4.99
CA SER A 340 10.77 21.12 -4.69
C SER A 340 11.29 22.00 -5.83
#